data_AF-A0A1J9SQM5-F1
#
_entry.id   AF-A0A1J9SQM5-F1
#
_cell.length_a   1.000
_cell.length_b   1.000
_cell.length_c   1.000
_cell.angle_alpha   90.00
_cell.angle_beta   90.00
_cell.angle_gamma   90.00
#
_symmetry.space_group_name_H-M   'P 1'
#
loop_
_entity.id
_entity.type
_entity.pdbx_description
1 polymer ?
#
loop_
_entity_poly.entity_id
_entity_poly.type
_entity_poly.pdbx_seq_one_letter_code
_entity_poly.pdbx_strand_id
1 'polypeptide(L)'
;MDKTQFAKDIRSAIKSGQLDTLRDLLEKEPEMLTWMTPFGTWLHVAAAHGHLAIVEYLINAGIEINAQGGTFSTNALERATTKGHLDIAEYLISRNVEIDISEPDRNPLFAAIYGGHLEIVKLLVENNIDISIKYSGDTMKDMDAYAFAIERGQTEIAEYLKQKMDEKK
;
A
#
# COMPACT_ATOMS: atom_id res chain seq x y z
N MET A 1 22.51 -21.66 -5.48
CA MET A 1 22.58 -20.20 -5.30
C MET A 1 22.13 -19.91 -3.88
N ASP A 2 22.73 -18.95 -3.19
CA ASP A 2 22.27 -18.57 -1.84
C ASP A 2 20.88 -17.91 -1.96
N LYS A 3 19.89 -18.36 -1.16
CA LYS A 3 18.54 -17.77 -1.13
C LYS A 3 18.58 -16.26 -0.90
N THR A 4 19.60 -15.78 -0.17
CA THR A 4 19.84 -14.35 0.05
C THR A 4 20.19 -13.63 -1.25
N GLN A 5 21.00 -14.25 -2.11
CA GLN A 5 21.33 -13.70 -3.41
C GLN A 5 20.11 -13.72 -4.34
N PHE A 6 19.36 -14.82 -4.35
CA PHE A 6 18.14 -14.91 -5.15
C PHE A 6 17.09 -13.86 -4.76
N ALA A 7 16.88 -13.65 -3.46
CA ALA A 7 16.03 -12.58 -2.94
C ALA A 7 16.51 -11.17 -3.32
N LYS A 8 17.82 -10.95 -3.49
CA LYS A 8 18.36 -9.68 -4.00
C LYS A 8 18.06 -9.53 -5.48
N ASP A 9 18.21 -10.58 -6.27
CA ASP A 9 17.99 -10.55 -7.71
C ASP A 9 16.50 -10.33 -8.04
N ILE A 10 15.59 -11.06 -7.37
CA ILE A 10 14.14 -10.86 -7.48
C ILE A 10 13.78 -9.40 -7.13
N ARG A 11 14.27 -8.90 -5.99
CA ARG A 11 14.00 -7.52 -5.57
C ARG A 11 14.55 -6.52 -6.58
N SER A 12 15.74 -6.74 -7.13
CA SER A 12 16.34 -5.86 -8.15
C SER A 12 15.47 -5.81 -9.42
N ALA A 13 15.00 -6.98 -9.88
CA ALA A 13 14.09 -7.09 -11.02
C ALA A 13 12.78 -6.32 -10.76
N ILE A 14 12.17 -6.50 -9.58
CA ILE A 14 10.95 -5.78 -9.19
C ILE A 14 11.19 -4.27 -9.17
N LYS A 15 12.23 -3.79 -8.48
CA LYS A 15 12.52 -2.36 -8.38
C LYS A 15 12.72 -1.70 -9.75
N SER A 16 13.27 -2.46 -10.69
CA SER A 16 13.59 -2.00 -12.05
C SER A 16 12.46 -2.25 -13.06
N GLY A 17 11.32 -2.80 -12.65
CA GLY A 17 10.18 -3.08 -13.55
C GLY A 17 10.42 -4.23 -14.54
N GLN A 18 11.39 -5.11 -14.28
CA GLN A 18 11.76 -6.20 -15.19
C GLN A 18 10.88 -7.44 -14.95
N LEU A 19 9.67 -7.42 -15.52
CA LEU A 19 8.68 -8.49 -15.36
C LEU A 19 9.16 -9.85 -15.87
N ASP A 20 9.79 -9.90 -17.05
CA ASP A 20 10.25 -11.18 -17.61
C ASP A 20 11.39 -11.77 -16.78
N THR A 21 12.34 -10.95 -16.32
CA THR A 21 13.38 -11.39 -15.37
C THR A 21 12.76 -11.92 -14.07
N LEU A 22 11.74 -11.25 -13.53
CA LEU A 22 11.04 -11.72 -12.33
C LEU A 22 10.36 -13.08 -12.57
N ARG A 23 9.69 -13.25 -13.71
CA ARG A 23 9.06 -14.52 -14.11
C ARG A 23 10.08 -15.65 -14.17
N ASP A 24 11.17 -15.44 -14.91
CA ASP A 24 12.25 -16.43 -15.04
C ASP A 24 12.85 -16.82 -13.69
N LEU A 25 12.96 -15.88 -12.75
CA LEU A 25 13.44 -16.15 -11.40
C LEU A 25 12.42 -16.97 -10.59
N LEU A 26 11.14 -16.59 -10.58
CA LEU A 26 10.13 -17.35 -9.83
C LEU A 26 9.81 -18.71 -10.45
N GLU A 27 10.01 -18.91 -11.76
CA GLU A 27 9.94 -20.23 -12.38
C GLU A 27 11.10 -21.13 -11.95
N LYS A 28 12.30 -20.57 -11.74
CA LYS A 28 13.47 -21.32 -11.28
C LYS A 28 13.40 -21.71 -9.81
N GLU A 29 12.88 -20.84 -8.94
CA GLU A 29 12.68 -21.12 -7.50
C GLU A 29 11.27 -20.67 -7.05
N PRO A 30 10.21 -21.47 -7.33
CA PRO A 30 8.83 -21.10 -7.01
C PRO A 30 8.54 -20.85 -5.52
N GLU A 31 9.29 -21.50 -4.62
CA GLU A 31 9.18 -21.27 -3.18
C GLU A 31 9.49 -19.83 -2.77
N MET A 32 10.18 -19.09 -3.65
CA MET A 32 10.53 -17.70 -3.38
C MET A 32 9.31 -16.80 -3.50
N LEU A 33 8.21 -17.19 -4.15
CA LEU A 33 6.98 -16.38 -4.26
C LEU A 33 6.47 -15.90 -2.90
N THR A 34 6.50 -16.77 -1.89
CA THR A 34 6.01 -16.48 -0.53
C THR A 34 7.11 -15.94 0.39
N TRP A 35 8.27 -15.59 -0.13
CA TRP A 35 9.42 -15.16 0.67
C TRP A 35 9.18 -13.77 1.29
N MET A 36 9.42 -13.67 2.60
CA MET A 36 9.33 -12.41 3.34
C MET A 36 10.72 -11.80 3.51
N THR A 37 10.88 -10.53 3.13
CA THR A 37 12.09 -9.76 3.37
C THR A 37 11.84 -8.67 4.42
N PRO A 38 12.88 -8.01 4.95
CA PRO A 38 12.70 -6.79 5.75
C PRO A 38 11.91 -5.67 5.03
N PHE A 39 11.77 -5.73 3.71
CA PHE A 39 10.98 -4.78 2.92
C PHE A 39 9.53 -5.24 2.67
N GLY A 40 9.14 -6.42 3.16
CA GLY A 40 7.86 -7.07 2.89
C GLY A 40 7.99 -8.22 1.87
N THR A 41 6.83 -8.69 1.41
CA THR A 41 6.72 -9.62 0.26
C THR A 41 7.03 -8.90 -1.05
N TRP A 42 7.12 -9.64 -2.15
CA TRP A 42 7.31 -9.05 -3.48
C TRP A 42 6.20 -8.09 -3.88
N LEU A 43 4.97 -8.35 -3.42
CA LEU A 43 3.82 -7.48 -3.67
C LEU A 43 4.03 -6.09 -3.04
N HIS A 44 4.56 -6.02 -1.82
CA HIS A 44 4.90 -4.75 -1.16
C HIS A 44 5.95 -3.97 -1.92
N VAL A 45 6.99 -4.65 -2.40
CA VAL A 45 8.08 -4.02 -3.15
C VAL A 45 7.58 -3.50 -4.48
N ALA A 46 6.76 -4.28 -5.21
CA ALA A 46 6.19 -3.88 -6.48
C ALA A 46 5.24 -2.69 -6.33
N ALA A 47 4.34 -2.75 -5.32
CA ALA A 47 3.43 -1.67 -4.99
C ALA A 47 4.16 -0.38 -4.62
N ALA A 48 5.26 -0.44 -3.87
CA ALA A 48 6.05 0.73 -3.51
C ALA A 48 6.79 1.38 -4.71
N HIS A 49 7.07 0.61 -5.77
CA HIS A 49 7.84 1.07 -6.93
C HIS A 49 6.99 1.39 -8.16
N GLY A 50 5.66 1.22 -8.11
CA GLY A 50 4.76 1.66 -9.18
C GLY A 50 4.71 0.72 -10.39
N HIS A 51 5.02 -0.57 -10.20
CA HIS A 51 5.04 -1.54 -11.31
C HIS A 51 3.75 -2.37 -11.36
N LEU A 52 2.66 -1.81 -11.89
CA LEU A 52 1.35 -2.48 -11.95
C LEU A 52 1.41 -3.86 -12.63
N ALA A 53 2.10 -3.99 -13.77
CA ALA A 53 2.23 -5.29 -14.46
C ALA A 53 2.89 -6.38 -13.59
N ILE A 54 3.79 -5.99 -12.67
CA ILE A 54 4.39 -6.90 -11.71
C ILE A 54 3.40 -7.24 -10.59
N VAL A 55 2.66 -6.25 -10.09
CA VAL A 55 1.60 -6.46 -9.09
C VAL A 55 0.56 -7.46 -9.61
N GLU A 56 0.06 -7.26 -10.82
CA GLU A 56 -0.89 -8.15 -11.50
C GLU A 56 -0.33 -9.57 -11.61
N TYR A 57 0.91 -9.71 -12.08
CA TYR A 57 1.57 -11.00 -12.21
C TYR A 57 1.70 -11.73 -10.87
N LEU A 58 2.17 -11.05 -9.81
CA LEU A 58 2.37 -11.66 -8.50
C LEU A 58 1.05 -12.15 -7.89
N ILE A 59 -0.03 -11.36 -8.03
CA ILE A 59 -1.37 -11.75 -7.58
C ILE A 59 -1.89 -12.96 -8.38
N ASN A 60 -1.71 -12.96 -9.69
CA ASN A 60 -2.10 -14.10 -10.54
C ASN A 60 -1.26 -15.35 -10.27
N ALA A 61 -0.02 -15.19 -9.82
CA ALA A 61 0.85 -16.29 -9.37
C ALA A 61 0.47 -16.83 -7.99
N GLY A 62 -0.47 -16.21 -7.27
CA GLY A 62 -0.97 -16.69 -5.98
C GLY A 62 -0.22 -16.15 -4.77
N ILE A 63 0.46 -14.99 -4.87
CA ILE A 63 1.01 -14.33 -3.68
C ILE A 63 -0.13 -13.93 -2.72
N GLU A 64 0.09 -14.06 -1.41
CA GLU A 64 -0.88 -13.62 -0.40
C GLU A 64 -1.05 -12.09 -0.45
N ILE A 65 -2.24 -11.64 -0.83
CA ILE A 65 -2.55 -10.22 -1.08
C ILE A 65 -2.63 -9.41 0.22
N ASN A 66 -3.10 -10.04 1.30
CA ASN A 66 -3.28 -9.42 2.61
C ASN A 66 -2.07 -9.67 3.53
N ALA A 67 -0.94 -10.12 2.98
CA ALA A 67 0.26 -10.30 3.75
C ALA A 67 0.64 -8.97 4.41
N GLN A 68 0.85 -9.00 5.73
CA GLN A 68 1.45 -7.89 6.46
C GLN A 68 2.96 -8.15 6.57
N GLY A 69 3.79 -7.16 6.25
CA GLY A 69 5.21 -7.42 6.19
C GLY A 69 6.15 -6.23 6.14
N GLY A 70 7.43 -6.58 6.32
CA GLY A 70 8.54 -5.64 6.36
C GLY A 70 8.63 -4.85 7.66
N THR A 71 9.60 -3.93 7.74
CA THR A 71 9.92 -3.16 8.95
C THR A 71 8.73 -2.39 9.54
N PHE A 72 7.73 -2.05 8.72
CA PHE A 72 6.56 -1.28 9.13
C PHE A 72 5.29 -2.12 9.24
N SER A 73 5.37 -3.44 8.98
CA SER A 73 4.23 -4.37 9.05
C SER A 73 2.96 -3.89 8.34
N THR A 74 3.15 -3.19 7.21
CA THR A 74 2.10 -2.65 6.34
C THR A 74 1.57 -3.73 5.41
N ASN A 75 0.40 -3.54 4.80
CA ASN A 75 -0.02 -4.29 3.60
C ASN A 75 0.51 -3.63 2.29
N ALA A 76 0.21 -4.23 1.14
CA ALA A 76 0.62 -3.70 -0.16
C ALA A 76 -0.12 -2.42 -0.57
N LEU A 77 -1.39 -2.27 -0.18
CA LEU A 77 -2.20 -1.08 -0.47
C LEU A 77 -1.57 0.16 0.17
N GLU A 78 -1.22 0.11 1.45
CA GLU A 78 -0.53 1.21 2.15
C GLU A 78 0.77 1.65 1.46
N ARG A 79 1.52 0.71 0.86
CA ARG A 79 2.74 1.03 0.11
C ARG A 79 2.44 1.80 -1.17
N ALA A 80 1.40 1.39 -1.91
CA ALA A 80 0.93 2.08 -3.10
C ALA A 80 0.39 3.48 -2.74
N THR A 81 -0.44 3.58 -1.69
CA THR A 81 -1.05 4.85 -1.28
C THR A 81 -0.03 5.86 -0.77
N THR A 82 0.95 5.43 0.04
CA THR A 82 2.05 6.32 0.50
C THR A 82 2.82 6.91 -0.68
N LYS A 83 2.98 6.12 -1.75
CA LYS A 83 3.81 6.48 -2.91
C LYS A 83 3.04 7.14 -4.05
N GLY A 84 1.71 7.21 -3.97
CA GLY A 84 0.88 7.89 -4.98
C GLY A 84 0.55 7.04 -6.20
N HIS A 85 0.69 5.71 -6.11
CA HIS A 85 0.41 4.80 -7.24
C HIS A 85 -1.08 4.45 -7.28
N LEU A 86 -1.87 5.34 -7.86
CA LEU A 86 -3.34 5.24 -7.94
C LEU A 86 -3.81 3.98 -8.67
N ASP A 87 -3.20 3.67 -9.81
CA ASP A 87 -3.51 2.49 -10.64
C ASP A 87 -3.33 1.17 -9.87
N ILE A 88 -2.28 1.08 -9.06
CA ILE A 88 -2.04 -0.06 -8.18
C ILE A 88 -3.05 -0.10 -7.04
N ALA A 89 -3.40 1.04 -6.44
CA ALA A 89 -4.40 1.10 -5.39
C ALA A 89 -5.78 0.63 -5.90
N GLU A 90 -6.20 1.12 -7.06
CA GLU A 90 -7.43 0.68 -7.76
C GLU A 90 -7.41 -0.82 -8.01
N TYR A 91 -6.31 -1.34 -8.55
CA TYR A 91 -6.17 -2.77 -8.82
C TYR A 91 -6.26 -3.60 -7.53
N LEU A 92 -5.51 -3.26 -6.49
CA LEU A 92 -5.52 -4.01 -5.22
C LEU A 92 -6.92 -4.02 -4.58
N ILE A 93 -7.63 -2.89 -4.59
CA ILE A 93 -9.02 -2.79 -4.12
C ILE A 93 -9.94 -3.68 -4.96
N SER A 94 -9.80 -3.68 -6.29
CA SER A 94 -10.57 -4.57 -7.18
C SER A 94 -10.33 -6.07 -6.91
N ARG A 95 -9.20 -6.40 -6.26
CA ARG A 95 -8.83 -7.75 -5.85
C ARG A 95 -9.22 -8.07 -4.40
N ASN A 96 -10.05 -7.23 -3.77
CA ASN A 96 -10.54 -7.36 -2.39
C ASN A 96 -9.41 -7.40 -1.34
N VAL A 97 -8.37 -6.59 -1.52
CA VAL A 97 -7.39 -6.34 -0.45
C VAL A 97 -8.12 -5.76 0.77
N GLU A 98 -7.68 -6.12 1.97
CA GLU A 98 -8.16 -5.53 3.22
C GLU A 98 -7.76 -4.06 3.29
N ILE A 99 -8.76 -3.17 3.32
CA ILE A 99 -8.57 -1.71 3.34
C ILE A 99 -8.40 -1.19 4.77
N ASP A 100 -9.30 -1.59 5.67
CA ASP A 100 -9.25 -1.25 7.09
C ASP A 100 -8.45 -2.30 7.85
N ILE A 101 -7.22 -1.96 8.25
CA ILE A 101 -6.43 -2.80 9.14
C ILE A 101 -6.56 -2.28 10.58
N SER A 102 -6.60 -3.20 11.54
CA SER A 102 -6.98 -2.94 12.94
C SER A 102 -6.02 -2.05 13.75
N GLU A 103 -4.98 -1.48 13.15
CA GLU A 103 -3.93 -0.72 13.83
C GLU A 103 -3.95 0.76 13.39
N PRO A 104 -4.25 1.72 14.28
CA PRO A 104 -4.46 3.13 13.91
C PRO A 104 -3.22 3.90 13.40
N ASP A 105 -2.01 3.35 13.53
CA ASP A 105 -0.76 3.89 12.97
C ASP A 105 -0.53 3.40 11.53
N ARG A 106 -1.36 2.46 11.07
CA ARG A 106 -1.25 1.75 9.80
C ARG A 106 -2.59 1.84 9.11
N ASN A 107 -2.75 2.83 8.25
CA ASN A 107 -4.00 3.02 7.55
C ASN A 107 -3.72 3.63 6.17
N PRO A 108 -4.23 3.01 5.08
CA PRO A 108 -4.06 3.55 3.73
C PRO A 108 -4.49 5.02 3.58
N LEU A 109 -5.49 5.47 4.35
CA LEU A 109 -5.97 6.86 4.36
C LEU A 109 -4.89 7.81 4.88
N PHE A 110 -4.35 7.56 6.07
CA PHE A 110 -3.28 8.39 6.62
C PHE A 110 -2.02 8.33 5.75
N ALA A 111 -1.70 7.20 5.14
CA ALA A 111 -0.63 7.08 4.16
C ALA A 111 -0.84 7.97 2.92
N ALA A 112 -2.05 7.98 2.36
CA ALA A 112 -2.41 8.84 1.23
C ALA A 112 -2.33 10.33 1.59
N ILE A 113 -2.85 10.72 2.77
CA ILE A 113 -2.77 12.10 3.29
C ILE A 113 -1.30 12.45 3.58
N TYR A 114 -0.51 11.55 4.16
CA TYR A 114 0.92 11.80 4.38
C TYR A 114 1.64 12.13 3.06
N GLY A 115 1.34 11.40 1.99
CA GLY A 115 1.85 11.64 0.64
C GLY A 115 1.22 12.81 -0.12
N GLY A 116 0.07 13.33 0.33
CA GLY A 116 -0.68 14.40 -0.34
C GLY A 116 -1.49 13.95 -1.57
N HIS A 117 -1.87 12.68 -1.63
CA HIS A 117 -2.47 12.06 -2.81
C HIS A 117 -4.01 12.13 -2.77
N LEU A 118 -4.59 13.27 -3.14
CA LEU A 118 -6.04 13.51 -3.08
C LEU A 118 -6.88 12.45 -3.81
N GLU A 119 -6.49 12.05 -5.01
CA GLU A 119 -7.27 11.05 -5.78
C GLU A 119 -7.28 9.68 -5.11
N ILE A 120 -6.20 9.31 -4.41
CA ILE A 120 -6.17 8.08 -3.61
C ILE A 120 -7.05 8.24 -2.36
N VAL A 121 -7.07 9.42 -1.72
CA VAL A 121 -8.00 9.68 -0.61
C VAL A 121 -9.45 9.50 -1.07
N LYS A 122 -9.82 10.05 -2.24
CA LYS A 122 -11.17 9.87 -2.81
C LYS A 122 -11.48 8.40 -3.03
N LEU A 123 -10.58 7.67 -3.71
CA LEU A 123 -10.71 6.24 -3.98
C LEU A 123 -10.98 5.43 -2.69
N LEU A 124 -10.20 5.66 -1.63
CA LEU A 124 -10.36 4.94 -0.37
C LEU A 124 -11.71 5.25 0.30
N VAL A 125 -12.13 6.52 0.30
CA VAL A 125 -13.42 6.95 0.86
C VAL A 125 -14.60 6.37 0.09
N GLU A 126 -14.52 6.34 -1.25
CA GLU A 126 -15.51 5.72 -2.12
C GLU A 126 -15.60 4.20 -1.91
N ASN A 127 -14.52 3.58 -1.43
CA ASN A 127 -14.45 2.18 -1.03
C ASN A 127 -14.66 1.97 0.48
N ASN A 128 -15.35 2.91 1.13
CA ASN A 128 -15.88 2.80 2.49
C ASN A 128 -14.84 2.67 3.62
N ILE A 129 -13.59 3.11 3.40
CA ILE A 129 -12.61 3.21 4.50
C ILE A 129 -13.18 4.01 5.68
N ASP A 130 -12.84 3.62 6.91
CA ASP A 130 -13.25 4.39 8.08
C ASP A 130 -12.46 5.71 8.16
N ILE A 131 -13.15 6.82 7.93
CA ILE A 131 -12.59 8.18 8.01
C ILE A 131 -12.62 8.77 9.42
N SER A 132 -13.28 8.10 10.37
CA SER A 132 -13.38 8.54 11.77
C SER A 132 -12.23 8.03 12.65
N ILE A 133 -11.41 7.13 12.10
CA ILE A 133 -10.22 6.60 12.78
C ILE A 133 -9.26 7.73 13.14
N LYS A 134 -8.61 7.58 14.29
CA LYS A 134 -7.61 8.52 14.78
C LYS A 134 -6.21 7.97 14.58
N TYR A 135 -5.31 8.83 14.13
CA TYR A 135 -3.91 8.52 13.99
C TYR A 135 -3.28 8.26 15.36
N SER A 136 -2.60 7.13 15.52
CA SER A 136 -1.94 6.75 16.78
C SER A 136 -0.42 6.91 16.78
N GLY A 137 0.17 7.44 15.70
CA GLY A 137 1.61 7.65 15.60
C GLY A 137 2.15 8.70 16.59
N ASP A 138 3.42 8.58 16.96
CA ASP A 138 4.00 9.32 18.09
C ASP A 138 3.98 10.84 17.97
N THR A 139 3.99 11.38 16.76
CA THR A 139 4.15 12.82 16.50
C THR A 139 2.83 13.58 16.32
N MET A 140 1.68 12.91 16.24
CA MET A 140 0.37 13.53 15.93
C MET A 140 -0.82 12.74 16.50
N LYS A 141 -0.73 12.30 17.77
CA LYS A 141 -1.73 11.41 18.40
C LYS A 141 -3.13 12.02 18.41
N ASP A 142 -4.12 11.15 18.25
CA ASP A 142 -5.55 11.41 18.39
C ASP A 142 -6.17 12.35 17.33
N MET A 143 -5.47 12.60 16.22
CA MET A 143 -6.00 13.35 15.08
C MET A 143 -6.80 12.44 14.15
N ASP A 144 -8.03 12.82 13.81
CA ASP A 144 -8.75 12.20 12.70
C ASP A 144 -8.14 12.60 11.35
N ALA A 145 -8.60 11.97 10.26
CA ALA A 145 -8.11 12.22 8.92
C ALA A 145 -8.24 13.71 8.49
N TYR A 146 -9.31 14.39 8.90
CA TYR A 146 -9.53 15.80 8.60
C TYR A 146 -8.49 16.69 9.30
N ALA A 147 -8.34 16.55 10.62
CA ALA A 147 -7.37 17.32 11.40
C ALA A 147 -5.93 17.04 10.93
N PHE A 148 -5.62 15.79 10.58
CA PHE A 148 -4.32 15.40 10.05
C PHE A 148 -4.02 16.08 8.70
N ALA A 149 -5.01 16.19 7.81
CA ALA A 149 -4.84 16.91 6.54
C ALA A 149 -4.63 18.42 6.74
N ILE A 150 -5.35 19.03 7.69
CA ILE A 150 -5.17 20.45 8.06
C ILE A 150 -3.77 20.73 8.60
N GLU A 151 -3.27 19.89 9.52
CA GLU A 151 -1.93 20.03 10.11
C GLU A 151 -0.83 19.96 9.03
N ARG A 152 -1.08 19.21 7.96
CA ARG A 152 -0.17 19.10 6.80
C ARG A 152 -0.36 20.18 5.75
N GLY A 153 -1.28 21.13 5.95
CA GLY A 153 -1.60 22.21 5.01
C GLY A 153 -2.30 21.74 3.73
N GLN A 154 -2.92 20.56 3.75
CA GLN A 154 -3.57 19.95 2.59
C GLN A 154 -5.05 20.32 2.55
N THR A 155 -5.34 21.56 2.14
CA THR A 155 -6.68 22.15 2.21
C THR A 155 -7.72 21.38 1.39
N GLU A 156 -7.40 20.97 0.16
CA GLU A 156 -8.34 20.24 -0.70
C GLU A 156 -8.75 18.86 -0.11
N ILE A 157 -7.77 18.15 0.46
CA ILE A 157 -8.02 16.87 1.13
C ILE A 157 -8.87 17.09 2.38
N ALA A 158 -8.56 18.11 3.17
CA ALA A 158 -9.32 18.43 4.37
C ALA A 158 -10.77 18.82 4.03
N GLU A 159 -10.99 19.65 3.02
CA GLU A 159 -12.34 20.04 2.57
C GLU A 159 -13.14 18.82 2.11
N TYR A 160 -12.53 17.94 1.31
CA TYR A 160 -13.16 16.69 0.87
C TYR A 160 -13.55 15.80 2.06
N LEU A 161 -12.63 15.56 3.00
CA LEU A 161 -12.90 14.72 4.17
C LEU A 161 -13.98 15.32 5.07
N LYS A 162 -13.97 16.64 5.29
CA LYS A 162 -14.99 17.33 6.06
C LYS A 162 -16.38 17.14 5.46
N GLN A 163 -16.51 17.32 4.15
CA GLN A 163 -17.77 17.08 3.44
C GLN A 163 -18.26 15.64 3.68
N LYS A 164 -17.38 14.65 3.55
CA LYS A 164 -17.72 13.22 3.71
C LYS A 164 -18.08 12.85 5.16
N MET A 165 -17.48 13.51 6.14
CA MET A 165 -17.83 13.32 7.56
C MET A 165 -19.21 13.90 7.88
N ASP A 166 -19.59 15.04 7.28
CA ASP A 166 -20.89 15.65 7.49
C ASP A 166 -22.02 14.89 6.76
N GLU A 167 -21.73 14.23 5.63
CA GLU A 167 -22.67 13.33 4.94
C GLU A 167 -23.02 12.05 5.73
N LYS A 168 -22.15 11.61 6.66
CA LYS A 168 -22.32 10.39 7.47
C LYS A 168 -23.06 10.63 8.81
N LYS A 169 -23.42 11.87 9.15
CA LYS A 169 -24.19 12.23 10.37
C LYS A 169 -25.69 12.25 10.12
#